data_AF-A0A4U5MWU9-F1
#
_entry.id   AF-A0A4U5MWU9-F1
#
_cell.length_a   1.000
_cell.length_b   1.000
_cell.length_c   1.000
_cell.angle_alpha   90.00
_cell.angle_beta   90.00
_cell.angle_gamma   90.00
#
_symmetry.space_group_name_H-M   'P 1'
#
loop_
_entity.id
_entity.type
_entity.pdbx_description
1 polymer ?
#
loop_
_entity_poly.entity_id
_entity_poly.type
_entity_poly.pdbx_seq_one_letter_code
_entity_poly.pdbx_strand_id
1 'polypeptide(L)'
;MAYFITLMTPCCDYTVTPGVYKPYYNLAKYPNTDYLMSVGAWVLVTTILLTLLAYIVIIAYLIYMQLQSGQVANFCKERSILLYGILRFAIDMALALMFNFGSVINFPTGQATDLAVYAGYIVNNLIFPPMLYLILYK
;
A
#
# COMPACT_ATOMS: atom_id res chain seq x y z
N MET A 1 6.63 -5.20 -11.05
CA MET A 1 7.29 -6.32 -11.77
C MET A 1 8.75 -5.99 -12.10
N ALA A 2 9.06 -4.94 -12.87
CA ALA A 2 10.45 -4.59 -13.21
C ALA A 2 11.39 -4.43 -11.98
N TYR A 3 10.92 -3.77 -10.92
CA TYR A 3 11.65 -3.61 -9.65
C TYR A 3 12.05 -4.94 -9.00
N PHE A 4 11.17 -5.95 -9.05
CA PHE A 4 11.43 -7.26 -8.46
C PHE A 4 12.46 -8.04 -9.28
N ILE A 5 12.40 -7.93 -10.61
CA ILE A 5 13.33 -8.59 -11.53
C ILE A 5 14.75 -8.02 -11.33
N THR A 6 14.89 -6.70 -11.20
CA THR A 6 16.19 -6.05 -10.94
C THR A 6 16.80 -6.45 -9.59
N LEU A 7 15.96 -6.79 -8.61
CA LEU A 7 16.35 -7.25 -7.28
C LEU A 7 16.83 -8.72 -7.24
N MET A 8 16.46 -9.51 -8.24
CA MET A 8 16.95 -10.88 -8.42
C MET A 8 18.18 -10.97 -9.35
N THR A 9 18.67 -9.81 -9.80
CA THR A 9 19.83 -9.70 -10.68
C THR A 9 21.08 -9.47 -9.82
N PRO A 10 22.26 -10.02 -10.14
CA PRO A 10 23.48 -9.90 -9.32
C PRO A 10 23.99 -8.47 -9.05
N CYS A 11 23.37 -7.45 -9.63
CA CYS A 11 23.69 -6.03 -9.40
C CYS A 11 23.06 -5.44 -8.12
N CYS A 12 22.05 -6.11 -7.54
CA CYS A 12 21.35 -5.67 -6.33
C CYS A 12 21.07 -6.88 -5.45
N ASP A 13 21.35 -6.77 -4.16
CA ASP A 13 21.26 -7.89 -3.23
C ASP A 13 20.52 -7.49 -1.95
N TYR A 14 19.73 -8.41 -1.41
CA TYR A 14 19.04 -8.27 -0.14
C TYR A 14 19.30 -9.50 0.71
N THR A 15 19.68 -9.28 1.97
CA THR A 15 19.95 -10.36 2.90
C THR A 15 18.71 -10.67 3.71
N VAL A 16 18.30 -11.93 3.68
CA VAL A 16 17.22 -12.47 4.52
C VAL A 16 17.88 -13.24 5.66
N THR A 17 17.97 -12.60 6.83
CA THR A 17 18.54 -13.24 8.02
C THR A 17 17.42 -13.95 8.80
N PRO A 18 17.58 -15.24 9.16
CA PRO A 18 16.60 -15.95 9.97
C PRO A 18 16.33 -15.22 11.29
N GLY A 19 15.06 -15.01 11.63
CA GLY A 19 14.64 -14.25 12.82
C GLY A 19 14.41 -12.75 12.59
N VAL A 20 14.65 -12.26 11.37
CA VAL A 20 14.29 -10.89 10.95
C VAL A 20 13.20 -10.99 9.88
N TYR A 21 12.06 -10.37 10.13
CA TYR A 21 10.90 -10.42 9.22
C TYR A 21 11.01 -9.47 8.05
N LYS A 22 11.89 -8.47 8.13
CA LYS A 22 12.15 -7.50 7.07
C LYS A 22 13.48 -7.81 6.36
N PRO A 23 13.50 -7.93 5.03
CA PRO A 23 14.76 -8.07 4.29
C PRO A 23 15.59 -6.79 4.42
N TYR A 24 16.87 -6.92 4.75
CA TYR A 24 17.80 -5.80 4.77
C TYR A 24 18.58 -5.75 3.46
N TYR A 25 18.62 -4.58 2.82
CA TYR A 25 19.44 -4.37 1.64
C TYR A 25 20.92 -4.36 2.03
N ASN A 26 21.76 -5.07 1.26
CA ASN A 26 23.17 -5.21 1.57
C ASN A 26 23.98 -4.02 1.02
N LEU A 27 23.82 -2.86 1.67
CA LEU A 27 24.38 -1.56 1.23
C LEU A 27 25.92 -1.55 1.19
N ALA A 28 26.57 -2.41 1.97
CA ALA A 28 28.03 -2.49 2.04
C ALA A 28 28.69 -3.09 0.79
N LYS A 29 27.95 -3.91 0.01
CA LYS A 29 28.51 -4.67 -1.11
C LYS A 29 28.12 -4.11 -2.48
N TYR A 30 26.97 -3.44 -2.58
CA TYR A 30 26.45 -2.91 -3.86
C TYR A 30 25.78 -1.53 -3.69
N PRO A 31 26.46 -0.42 -4.05
CA PRO A 31 25.93 0.94 -3.88
C PRO A 31 24.73 1.26 -4.78
N ASN A 32 24.54 0.52 -5.88
CA ASN A 32 23.38 0.69 -6.77
C ASN A 32 22.05 0.30 -6.10
N THR A 33 22.11 -0.49 -5.02
CA THR A 33 20.93 -0.94 -4.27
C THR A 33 20.24 0.22 -3.53
N ASP A 34 21.00 1.24 -3.13
CA ASP A 34 20.48 2.41 -2.40
C ASP A 34 19.61 3.31 -3.30
N TYR A 35 20.07 3.54 -4.54
CA TYR A 35 19.30 4.24 -5.56
C TYR A 35 18.00 3.51 -5.90
N LEU A 36 18.08 2.18 -6.04
CA LEU A 36 16.92 1.35 -6.32
C LEU A 36 15.90 1.41 -5.17
N MET A 37 16.36 1.28 -3.93
CA MET A 37 15.49 1.39 -2.75
C MET A 37 14.80 2.75 -2.68
N SER A 38 15.55 3.84 -2.87
CA SER A 38 15.02 5.20 -2.83
C SER A 38 13.99 5.44 -3.94
N VAL A 39 14.31 5.07 -5.19
CA VAL A 39 13.39 5.20 -6.32
C VAL A 39 12.14 4.34 -6.13
N GLY A 40 12.31 3.10 -5.64
CA GLY A 40 11.20 2.20 -5.33
C GLY A 40 10.25 2.78 -4.28
N ALA A 41 10.79 3.36 -3.22
CA ALA A 41 10.01 4.02 -2.18
C ALA A 41 9.25 5.24 -2.73
N TRP A 42 9.92 6.11 -3.50
CA TRP A 42 9.27 7.27 -4.13
C TRP A 42 8.16 6.85 -5.10
N VAL A 43 8.40 5.86 -5.96
CA VAL A 43 7.40 5.35 -6.91
C VAL A 43 6.20 4.78 -6.16
N LEU A 44 6.42 4.02 -5.08
CA LEU A 44 5.35 3.49 -4.23
C LEU A 44 4.52 4.61 -3.63
N VAL A 45 5.15 5.58 -2.95
CA VAL A 45 4.45 6.71 -2.32
C VAL A 45 3.70 7.54 -3.37
N THR A 46 4.32 7.81 -4.51
CA THR A 46 3.70 8.63 -5.58
C THR A 46 2.49 7.93 -6.18
N THR A 47 2.62 6.62 -6.43
CA THR A 47 1.51 5.81 -6.96
C THR A 47 0.36 5.77 -5.97
N ILE A 48 0.69 5.63 -4.68
CA ILE A 48 -0.26 5.72 -3.58
C ILE A 48 -0.96 7.09 -3.62
N LEU A 49 -0.24 8.21 -3.58
CA LEU A 49 -0.86 9.54 -3.59
C LEU A 49 -1.77 9.78 -4.81
N LEU A 50 -1.34 9.35 -6.01
CA LEU A 50 -2.13 9.46 -7.24
C LEU A 50 -3.44 8.67 -7.15
N THR A 51 -3.39 7.46 -6.59
CA THR A 51 -4.60 6.63 -6.44
C THR A 51 -5.54 7.20 -5.39
N LEU A 52 -5.05 7.78 -4.29
CA LEU A 52 -5.86 8.53 -3.33
C LEU A 52 -6.59 9.71 -3.98
N LEU A 53 -5.87 10.51 -4.77
CA LEU A 53 -6.45 11.65 -5.48
C LEU A 53 -7.55 11.20 -6.45
N ALA A 54 -7.32 10.11 -7.19
CA ALA A 54 -8.34 9.54 -8.08
C ALA A 54 -9.60 9.14 -7.30
N TYR A 55 -9.46 8.47 -6.16
CA TYR A 55 -10.61 8.11 -5.31
C TYR A 55 -11.36 9.33 -4.76
N ILE A 56 -10.66 10.39 -4.33
CA ILE A 56 -11.29 11.64 -3.88
C ILE A 56 -12.11 12.26 -5.01
N VAL A 57 -11.55 12.31 -6.23
CA VAL A 57 -12.26 12.85 -7.40
C VAL A 57 -13.51 12.04 -7.73
N ILE A 58 -13.42 10.70 -7.70
CA ILE A 58 -14.57 9.82 -7.95
C ILE A 58 -15.67 10.03 -6.89
N ILE A 59 -15.31 10.16 -5.62
CA ILE A 59 -16.26 10.39 -4.53
C ILE A 59 -16.91 11.77 -4.65
N ALA A 60 -16.12 12.81 -4.91
CA ALA A 60 -16.63 14.16 -5.09
C ALA A 60 -17.61 14.22 -6.27
N TYR A 61 -17.28 13.54 -7.38
CA TYR A 61 -18.15 13.43 -8.55
C TYR A 61 -19.47 12.71 -8.22
N LEU A 62 -19.43 11.61 -7.47
CA LEU A 62 -20.63 10.88 -7.08
C LEU A 62 -21.51 11.66 -6.09
N ILE A 63 -20.91 12.41 -5.17
CA ILE A 63 -21.66 13.32 -4.29
C ILE A 63 -22.32 14.42 -5.12
N TYR A 64 -21.58 15.03 -6.05
CA TYR A 64 -22.12 16.06 -6.94
C TYR A 64 -23.29 15.54 -7.77
N MET A 65 -23.15 14.34 -8.36
CA MET A 65 -24.19 13.71 -9.17
C MET A 65 -25.43 13.33 -8.33
N GLN A 66 -25.23 12.87 -7.09
CA GLN A 66 -26.32 12.59 -6.16
C GLN A 66 -27.08 13.86 -5.76
N LEU A 67 -26.37 14.96 -5.49
CA LEU A 67 -26.97 16.26 -5.15
C LEU A 67 -27.75 16.86 -6.33
N GLN A 68 -27.27 16.67 -7.56
CA GLN A 68 -27.88 17.26 -8.75
C GLN A 68 -29.02 16.42 -9.34
N SER A 69 -28.88 15.09 -9.35
CA SER A 69 -29.79 14.21 -10.09
C SER A 69 -30.74 13.42 -9.19
N GLY A 70 -30.48 13.29 -7.88
CA GLY A 70 -31.31 12.55 -6.92
C GLY A 70 -31.54 11.05 -7.23
N GLN A 71 -30.99 10.54 -8.33
CA GLN A 71 -31.26 9.22 -8.90
C GLN A 71 -29.98 8.40 -9.13
N VAL A 72 -29.09 8.33 -8.14
CA VAL A 72 -28.07 7.27 -8.17
C VAL A 72 -28.74 5.98 -7.70
N ALA A 73 -29.17 5.16 -8.66
CA ALA A 73 -29.64 3.81 -8.39
C ALA A 73 -28.55 3.06 -7.62
N ASN A 74 -28.87 2.52 -6.44
CA ASN A 74 -27.92 1.85 -5.53
C ASN A 74 -26.80 2.73 -4.94
N PHE A 75 -27.05 4.03 -4.69
CA PHE A 75 -26.12 4.93 -3.99
C PHE A 75 -25.47 4.34 -2.73
N CYS A 76 -26.21 3.53 -1.96
CA CYS A 76 -25.71 2.88 -0.75
C CYS A 76 -24.61 1.84 -1.04
N LYS A 77 -24.71 1.09 -2.16
CA LYS A 77 -23.70 0.13 -2.60
C LYS A 77 -22.46 0.86 -3.13
N GLU A 78 -22.63 1.85 -3.99
CA GLU A 78 -21.51 2.64 -4.54
C GLU A 78 -20.73 3.38 -3.43
N ARG A 79 -21.43 4.02 -2.49
CA ARG A 79 -20.80 4.68 -1.34
C ARG A 79 -20.00 3.70 -0.48
N SER A 80 -20.49 2.47 -0.30
CA SER A 80 -19.79 1.45 0.48
C SER A 80 -18.50 0.98 -0.21
N ILE A 81 -18.51 0.79 -1.53
CA ILE A 81 -17.30 0.47 -2.33
C ILE A 81 -16.26 1.58 -2.16
N LEU A 82 -16.68 2.84 -2.19
CA LEU A 82 -15.77 3.99 -2.15
C LEU A 82 -15.20 4.25 -0.76
N LEU A 83 -16.04 4.17 0.29
CA LEU A 83 -15.57 4.22 1.67
C LEU A 83 -14.54 3.13 1.93
N TYR A 84 -14.80 1.95 1.41
CA TYR A 84 -13.85 0.85 1.49
C TYR A 84 -12.57 1.15 0.71
N GLY A 85 -12.68 1.71 -0.50
CA GLY A 85 -11.53 2.16 -1.29
C GLY A 85 -10.63 3.10 -0.50
N ILE A 86 -11.21 4.11 0.16
CA ILE A 86 -10.47 5.02 1.06
C ILE A 86 -9.84 4.26 2.24
N LEU A 87 -10.57 3.36 2.88
CA LEU A 87 -10.05 2.63 4.04
C LEU A 87 -8.85 1.74 3.67
N ARG A 88 -8.98 0.98 2.58
CA ARG A 88 -7.89 0.19 2.00
C ARG A 88 -6.69 1.08 1.67
N PHE A 89 -6.97 2.25 1.11
CA PHE A 89 -5.97 3.24 0.77
C PHE A 89 -5.20 3.74 1.98
N ALA A 90 -5.91 4.12 3.05
CA ALA A 90 -5.32 4.58 4.29
C ALA A 90 -4.45 3.50 4.94
N ILE A 91 -4.90 2.24 4.88
CA ILE A 91 -4.14 1.08 5.38
C ILE A 91 -2.87 0.88 4.55
N ASP A 92 -2.97 0.86 3.22
CA ASP A 92 -1.79 0.70 2.35
C ASP A 92 -0.78 1.85 2.55
N MET A 93 -1.25 3.08 2.70
CA MET A 93 -0.37 4.22 2.97
C MET A 93 0.28 4.14 4.35
N ALA A 94 -0.47 3.76 5.39
CA ALA A 94 0.09 3.54 6.72
C ALA A 94 1.17 2.45 6.71
N LEU A 95 0.89 1.31 6.06
CA LEU A 95 1.85 0.22 5.91
C LEU A 95 3.07 0.63 5.07
N ALA A 96 2.89 1.41 4.01
CA ALA A 96 3.98 1.91 3.18
C ALA A 96 4.88 2.89 3.94
N LEU A 97 4.30 3.76 4.76
CA LEU A 97 5.02 4.69 5.62
C LEU A 97 5.77 3.94 6.74
N MET A 98 5.11 3.00 7.43
CA MET A 98 5.76 2.18 8.46
C MET A 98 6.92 1.37 7.88
N PHE A 99 6.73 0.80 6.68
CA PHE A 99 7.75 -0.04 6.04
C PHE A 99 8.93 0.78 5.46
N ASN A 100 8.68 1.86 4.74
CA ASN A 100 9.74 2.60 4.03
C ASN A 100 10.30 3.77 4.85
N PHE A 101 9.49 4.41 5.67
CA PHE A 101 9.84 5.63 6.40
C PHE A 101 9.85 5.46 7.92
N GLY A 102 9.72 4.23 8.44
CA GLY A 102 9.67 3.95 9.88
C GLY A 102 10.81 4.60 10.68
N SER A 103 12.00 4.71 10.11
CA SER A 103 13.15 5.41 10.71
C SER A 103 13.00 6.93 10.76
N VAL A 104 12.30 7.53 9.79
CA VAL A 104 12.04 8.98 9.71
C VAL A 104 10.95 9.41 10.71
N ILE A 105 9.96 8.55 10.94
CA ILE A 105 8.83 8.82 11.85
C ILE A 105 9.06 8.37 13.30
N ASN A 106 10.29 7.98 13.68
CA ASN A 106 10.61 7.41 14.99
C ASN A 106 9.66 6.26 15.40
N PHE A 107 9.23 5.46 14.43
CA PHE A 107 8.36 4.32 14.73
C PHE A 107 9.20 3.25 15.43
N PRO A 108 8.70 2.60 16.50
CA PRO A 108 9.46 1.57 17.18
C PRO A 108 9.80 0.45 16.20
N THR A 109 11.10 0.28 15.93
CA THR A 109 11.60 -0.78 15.05
C THR A 109 11.96 -1.99 15.89
N GLY A 110 11.18 -3.06 15.81
CA GLY A 110 11.44 -4.34 16.44
C GLY A 110 10.83 -5.51 15.67
N GLN A 111 11.18 -6.75 16.04
CA GLN A 111 10.68 -7.94 15.33
C GLN A 111 9.14 -8.04 15.35
N ALA A 112 8.50 -7.63 16.45
CA ALA A 112 7.05 -7.64 16.57
C ALA A 112 6.37 -6.62 15.63
N THR A 113 6.97 -5.45 15.43
CA THR A 113 6.42 -4.42 14.54
C THR A 113 6.60 -4.80 13.07
N ASP A 114 7.73 -5.41 12.72
CA ASP A 114 7.96 -5.91 11.36
C ASP A 114 6.97 -7.03 11.00
N LEU A 115 6.71 -7.94 11.94
CA LEU A 115 5.71 -8.99 11.78
C LEU A 115 4.30 -8.40 11.64
N ALA A 116 3.95 -7.40 12.45
CA ALA A 116 2.66 -6.72 12.36
C ALA A 116 2.46 -6.01 11.01
N VAL A 117 3.49 -5.34 10.49
CA VAL A 117 3.44 -4.67 9.17
C VAL A 117 3.29 -5.71 8.05
N TYR A 118 4.06 -6.80 8.07
CA TYR A 118 3.93 -7.87 7.07
C TYR A 118 2.57 -8.58 7.13
N ALA A 119 2.08 -8.91 8.33
CA ALA A 119 0.76 -9.48 8.52
C ALA A 119 -0.33 -8.50 8.01
N GLY A 120 -0.17 -7.20 8.28
CA GLY A 120 -1.05 -6.15 7.76
C GLY A 120 -1.11 -6.14 6.23
N TYR A 121 0.03 -6.26 5.54
CA TYR A 121 0.06 -6.37 4.09
C TYR A 121 -0.66 -7.61 3.56
N ILE A 122 -0.50 -8.76 4.23
CA ILE A 122 -1.19 -10.00 3.86
C ILE A 122 -2.69 -9.83 4.03
N VAL A 123 -3.14 -9.32 5.17
CA VAL A 123 -4.56 -9.10 5.43
C VAL A 123 -5.16 -8.12 4.42
N ASN A 124 -4.48 -6.99 4.16
CA ASN A 124 -4.99 -5.95 3.25
C ASN A 124 -5.00 -6.39 1.77
N ASN A 125 -4.08 -7.25 1.34
CA ASN A 125 -4.03 -7.71 -0.04
C ASN A 125 -4.79 -9.02 -0.29
N LEU A 126 -4.97 -9.86 0.72
CA LEU A 126 -5.52 -11.20 0.56
C LEU A 126 -6.93 -11.35 1.14
N ILE A 127 -7.24 -10.71 2.28
CA ILE A 127 -8.52 -10.87 2.98
C ILE A 127 -9.50 -9.77 2.58
N PHE A 128 -8.99 -8.55 2.43
CA PHE A 128 -9.78 -7.40 2.07
C PHE A 128 -10.52 -7.60 0.73
N PRO A 129 -9.86 -7.92 -0.41
CA PRO A 129 -10.55 -8.09 -1.69
C PRO A 129 -11.72 -9.11 -1.69
N PRO A 130 -11.57 -10.34 -1.15
CA PRO A 130 -12.68 -11.30 -1.09
C PRO A 130 -13.77 -10.88 -0.11
N MET A 131 -13.45 -10.21 1.01
CA MET A 131 -14.47 -9.62 1.88
C MET A 131 -15.31 -8.59 1.12
N LEU A 132 -14.69 -7.72 0.32
CA LEU A 132 -15.42 -6.73 -0.48
C LEU A 132 -16.36 -7.42 -1.48
N TYR A 133 -15.86 -8.43 -2.18
CA TYR A 133 -16.67 -9.19 -3.13
C TYR A 133 -17.91 -9.79 -2.45
N LEU A 134 -17.73 -10.43 -1.28
CA LEU A 134 -18.83 -11.06 -0.54
C LEU A 134 -19.83 -10.06 0.04
N ILE A 135 -19.40 -8.85 0.42
CA ILE A 135 -20.29 -7.79 0.93
C ILE A 135 -21.09 -7.15 -0.20
N LEU A 136 -20.49 -6.98 -1.38
CA LEU A 136 -21.12 -6.29 -2.50
C LEU A 136 -22.14 -7.15 -3.26
N TYR A 137 -21.81 -8.44 -3.42
CA TYR A 137 -22.57 -9.43 -4.18
C TYR A 137 -23.49 -10.32 -3.33
N LYS A 138 -23.66 -10.01 -2.05
CA LYS A 138 -24.79 -10.52 -1.26
C LYS A 138 -26.06 -9.71 -1.48
#